data_AF-A0A1G0Z893-F1
#
_entry.id   AF-A0A1G0Z893-F1
#
_cell.length_a   1.000
_cell.length_b   1.000
_cell.length_c   1.000
_cell.angle_alpha   90.00
_cell.angle_beta   90.00
_cell.angle_gamma   90.00
#
_symmetry.space_group_name_H-M   'P 1'
#
loop_
_entity.id
_entity.type
_entity.pdbx_description
1 polymer ?
#
loop_
_entity_poly.entity_id
_entity_poly.type
_entity_poly.pdbx_seq_one_letter_code
_entity_poly.pdbx_strand_id
1 'polypeptide(L)'
;MDTEEKKTFIINSVIYETFFDRDAEKALITPCASVDTNAEMTLIGCLKVDNHELIPSFRVCLSKGNSTFRLKPVKIIRPLPSPHLYRMELFFSSDGLNYHTESSEISIVF
;
A
#
# COMPACT_ATOMS: atom_id res chain seq x y z
N MET A 1 -26.95 -13.48 -23.99
CA MET A 1 -25.62 -12.82 -23.97
C MET A 1 -25.46 -12.30 -22.56
N ASP A 2 -24.77 -13.05 -21.71
CA ASP A 2 -24.40 -12.56 -20.39
C ASP A 2 -23.32 -11.50 -20.59
N THR A 3 -23.68 -10.24 -20.38
CA THR A 3 -22.70 -9.18 -20.16
C THR A 3 -21.98 -9.54 -18.86
N GLU A 4 -20.80 -10.16 -18.96
CA GLU A 4 -19.90 -10.32 -17.83
C GLU A 4 -19.68 -8.94 -17.21
N GLU A 5 -20.17 -8.78 -15.98
CA GLU A 5 -20.02 -7.54 -15.23
C GLU A 5 -18.53 -7.32 -15.00
N LYS A 6 -17.96 -6.26 -15.59
CA LYS A 6 -16.52 -5.97 -15.50
C LYS A 6 -16.13 -5.83 -14.03
N LYS A 7 -15.18 -6.63 -13.56
CA LYS A 7 -14.68 -6.54 -12.19
C LYS A 7 -13.95 -5.21 -11.99
N THR A 8 -14.33 -4.46 -10.96
CA THR A 8 -13.77 -3.16 -10.60
C THR A 8 -13.52 -3.07 -9.09
N PHE A 9 -12.64 -2.15 -8.71
CA PHE A 9 -12.36 -1.82 -7.32
C PHE A 9 -12.19 -0.32 -7.13
N ILE A 10 -12.38 0.15 -5.90
CA ILE A 10 -12.20 1.55 -5.48
C ILE A 10 -11.38 1.54 -4.20
N ILE A 11 -10.31 2.33 -4.14
CA ILE A 11 -9.55 2.54 -2.92
C ILE A 11 -10.24 3.67 -2.15
N ASN A 12 -10.78 3.37 -0.98
CA ASN A 12 -11.51 4.33 -0.16
C ASN A 12 -10.58 5.16 0.72
N SER A 13 -9.55 4.51 1.27
CA SER A 13 -8.56 5.16 2.12
C SER A 13 -7.27 4.35 2.20
N VAL A 14 -6.18 5.07 2.42
CA VAL A 14 -4.87 4.51 2.76
C VAL A 14 -4.33 5.26 3.97
N ILE A 15 -3.89 4.53 4.98
CA ILE A 15 -3.17 5.05 6.12
C ILE A 15 -1.84 4.30 6.24
N TYR A 16 -0.86 4.92 6.86
CA TYR A 16 0.45 4.31 7.05
C TYR A 16 0.80 4.38 8.53
N GLU A 17 0.93 3.21 9.13
CA GLU A 17 1.42 3.08 10.49
C GLU A 17 2.94 3.11 10.47
N THR A 18 3.55 3.95 11.30
CA THR A 18 5.01 4.07 11.40
C THR A 18 5.48 3.61 12.77
N PHE A 19 6.60 2.89 12.80
CA PHE A 19 7.28 2.49 14.01
C PHE A 19 8.78 2.72 13.83
N PHE A 20 9.44 3.32 14.82
CA PHE A 20 10.88 3.52 14.80
C PHE A 20 11.58 2.71 15.89
N ASP A 21 12.52 1.88 15.47
CA ASP A 21 13.46 1.17 16.32
C ASP A 21 14.76 2.00 16.40
N ARG A 22 14.93 2.71 17.52
CA ARG A 22 16.09 3.57 17.79
C ARG A 22 17.39 2.76 17.87
N ASP A 23 17.35 1.60 18.52
CA ASP A 23 18.55 0.77 18.75
C ASP A 23 19.06 0.16 17.45
N ALA A 24 18.15 -0.16 16.53
CA ALA A 24 18.49 -0.80 15.27
C ALA A 24 18.58 0.16 14.07
N GLU A 25 18.39 1.47 14.30
CA GLU A 25 18.33 2.56 13.29
C GLU A 25 17.38 2.22 12.13
N LYS A 26 16.18 1.74 12.44
CA LYS A 26 15.22 1.26 11.42
C LYS A 26 13.84 1.81 11.66
N ALA A 27 13.21 2.25 10.58
CA ALA A 27 11.78 2.53 10.58
C ALA A 27 11.02 1.40 9.87
N LEU A 28 9.88 1.01 10.43
CA LEU A 28 8.90 0.14 9.81
C LEU A 28 7.69 0.97 9.40
N ILE A 29 7.24 0.78 8.16
CA ILE A 29 6.08 1.46 7.59
C ILE A 29 5.10 0.40 7.14
N THR A 30 3.91 0.39 7.72
CA THR A 30 2.87 -0.59 7.41
C THR A 30 1.73 0.12 6.69
N PRO A 31 1.55 -0.10 5.38
CA PRO A 31 0.39 0.43 4.68
C PRO A 31 -0.87 -0.36 5.07
N CYS A 32 -1.94 0.37 5.38
CA CYS A 32 -3.26 -0.18 5.65
C CYS A 32 -4.24 0.49 4.70
N ALA A 33 -5.05 -0.31 4.00
CA ALA A 33 -5.96 0.21 2.98
C ALA A 33 -7.38 -0.34 3.17
N SER A 34 -8.36 0.49 2.82
CA SER A 34 -9.76 0.09 2.67
C SER A 34 -10.12 0.12 1.18
N VAL A 35 -10.65 -0.98 0.68
CA VAL A 35 -10.97 -1.16 -0.74
C VAL A 35 -12.36 -1.75 -0.89
N ASP A 36 -13.18 -1.16 -1.74
CA ASP A 36 -14.45 -1.72 -2.19
C ASP A 36 -14.27 -2.45 -3.52
N THR A 37 -14.86 -3.63 -3.63
CA THR A 37 -14.89 -4.40 -4.88
C THR A 37 -16.31 -4.77 -5.27
N ASN A 38 -16.61 -4.81 -6.56
CA ASN A 38 -17.94 -5.24 -7.05
C ASN A 38 -18.09 -6.77 -7.17
N ALA A 39 -16.97 -7.50 -7.11
CA ALA A 39 -16.89 -8.95 -7.22
C ALA A 39 -15.63 -9.46 -6.50
N GLU A 40 -15.61 -10.75 -6.17
CA GLU A 40 -14.41 -11.39 -5.63
C GLU A 40 -13.24 -11.28 -6.62
N MET A 41 -12.10 -10.81 -6.13
CA MET A 41 -10.90 -10.60 -6.93
C MET A 41 -9.63 -10.66 -6.10
N THR A 42 -8.50 -10.84 -6.78
CA THR A 42 -7.17 -10.66 -6.19
C THR A 42 -6.57 -9.37 -6.71
N LEU A 43 -6.10 -8.52 -5.80
CA LEU A 43 -5.28 -7.37 -6.14
C LEU A 43 -3.82 -7.68 -5.89
N ILE A 44 -2.98 -7.25 -6.82
CA ILE A 44 -1.54 -7.18 -6.69
C ILE A 44 -1.21 -5.76 -6.26
N GLY A 45 -0.53 -5.60 -5.13
CA GLY A 45 -0.05 -4.28 -4.72
C GLY A 45 1.44 -4.21 -4.48
N CYS A 46 1.99 -3.01 -4.59
CA CYS A 46 3.36 -2.69 -4.21
C CYS A 46 3.42 -1.28 -3.61
N LEU A 47 4.45 -1.02 -2.80
CA LEU A 47 4.73 0.30 -2.27
C LEU A 47 6.09 0.76 -2.79
N LYS A 48 6.13 2.00 -3.26
CA LYS A 48 7.37 2.74 -3.47
C LYS A 48 7.52 3.79 -2.38
N VAL A 49 8.75 3.99 -1.95
CA VAL A 49 9.12 5.06 -1.02
C VAL A 49 10.26 5.85 -1.64
N ASP A 50 10.09 7.15 -1.81
CA ASP A 50 11.07 8.05 -2.44
C ASP A 50 11.62 7.50 -3.78
N ASN A 51 10.73 7.01 -4.63
CA ASN A 51 11.03 6.38 -5.92
C ASN A 51 11.86 5.08 -5.85
N HIS A 52 12.13 4.56 -4.65
CA HIS A 52 12.71 3.24 -4.47
C HIS A 52 11.58 2.23 -4.25
N GLU A 53 11.54 1.19 -5.09
CA GLU A 53 10.58 0.10 -4.90
C GLU A 53 11.03 -0.76 -3.72
N LEU A 54 10.27 -0.74 -2.64
CA LEU A 54 10.68 -1.38 -1.39
C LEU A 54 9.83 -2.61 -1.01
N ILE A 55 8.67 -2.84 -1.64
CA ILE A 55 7.87 -4.05 -1.38
C ILE A 55 7.82 -4.96 -2.61
N PRO A 56 8.25 -6.23 -2.52
CA PRO A 56 7.92 -7.23 -3.53
C PRO A 56 6.41 -7.40 -3.61
N SER A 57 5.85 -7.39 -4.82
CA SER A 57 4.42 -7.41 -5.07
C SER A 57 3.67 -8.40 -4.17
N PHE A 58 2.70 -7.90 -3.40
CA PHE A 58 1.88 -8.73 -2.53
C PHE A 58 0.52 -8.97 -3.18
N ARG A 59 -0.08 -10.12 -2.88
CA ARG A 59 -1.42 -10.48 -3.35
C ARG A 59 -2.41 -10.37 -2.20
N VAL A 60 -3.52 -9.69 -2.43
CA VAL A 60 -4.63 -9.56 -1.48
C VAL A 60 -5.88 -10.12 -2.14
N CYS A 61 -6.46 -11.17 -1.54
CA CYS A 61 -7.75 -11.69 -1.96
C CYS A 61 -8.85 -10.87 -1.28
N LEU A 62 -9.75 -10.30 -2.07
CA LEU A 62 -10.84 -9.45 -1.61
C LEU A 62 -12.17 -10.09 -1.96
N SER A 63 -13.07 -10.13 -0.99
CA SER A 63 -14.48 -10.47 -1.20
C SER A 63 -15.23 -9.27 -1.75
N LYS A 64 -16.36 -9.52 -2.43
CA LYS A 64 -17.29 -8.47 -2.85
C LYS A 64 -17.70 -7.59 -1.65
N GLY A 65 -17.68 -6.28 -1.84
CA GLY A 65 -17.95 -5.27 -0.81
C GLY A 65 -16.67 -4.66 -0.24
N ASN A 66 -16.78 -4.06 0.95
CA ASN A 66 -15.66 -3.41 1.62
C ASN A 66 -14.74 -4.43 2.28
N SER A 67 -13.44 -4.26 2.06
CA SER A 67 -12.39 -5.01 2.72
C SER A 67 -11.34 -4.06 3.24
N THR A 68 -10.93 -4.24 4.49
CA THR A 68 -9.78 -3.52 5.07
C THR A 68 -8.67 -4.51 5.35
N PHE A 69 -7.45 -4.17 4.97
CA PHE A 69 -6.30 -5.05 5.14
C PHE A 69 -5.03 -4.28 5.50
N ARG A 70 -4.13 -4.98 6.19
CA ARG A 70 -2.79 -4.51 6.56
C ARG A 70 -1.76 -5.24 5.71
N LEU A 71 -0.86 -4.49 5.10
CA LEU A 71 0.18 -5.02 4.24
C LEU A 71 1.42 -5.37 5.05
N LYS A 72 2.35 -6.12 4.45
CA LYS A 72 3.62 -6.41 5.13
C LYS A 72 4.38 -5.10 5.35
N PRO A 73 4.97 -4.89 6.54
CA PRO A 73 5.72 -3.68 6.82
C PRO A 73 6.95 -3.59 5.91
N VAL A 74 7.22 -2.38 5.46
CA VAL A 74 8.43 -1.99 4.74
C VAL A 74 9.45 -1.50 5.74
N LYS A 75 10.71 -1.86 5.51
CA LYS A 75 11.81 -1.45 6.35
C LYS A 75 12.66 -0.40 5.66
N ILE A 76 12.79 0.76 6.30
CA ILE A 76 13.78 1.78 5.94
C ILE A 76 14.96 1.63 6.89
N ILE A 77 16.14 1.34 6.34
CA ILE A 77 17.39 1.22 7.10
C ILE A 77 18.08 2.58 7.11
N ARG A 78 18.48 3.05 8.30
CA ARG A 78 19.08 4.38 8.51
C ARG A 78 18.20 5.50 7.94
N PRO A 79 16.98 5.67 8.49
CA PRO A 79 16.10 6.72 8.01
C PRO A 79 16.74 8.10 8.23
N LEU A 80 16.54 9.00 7.28
CA LEU A 80 16.96 10.40 7.33
C LEU A 80 16.36 11.11 8.54
N PRO A 81 17.12 12.00 9.20
CA PRO A 81 16.69 12.69 10.40
C PRO A 81 15.49 13.62 10.13
N SER A 82 14.65 13.79 11.14
CA SER A 82 13.50 14.70 11.10
C SER A 82 13.94 16.17 10.95
N PRO A 83 13.22 17.02 10.19
CA PRO A 83 11.99 16.72 9.45
C PRO A 83 12.30 16.27 8.02
N HIS A 84 12.28 14.96 7.77
CA HIS A 84 12.31 14.40 6.43
C HIS A 84 10.94 13.82 6.09
N LEU A 85 10.43 14.16 4.91
CA LEU A 85 9.18 13.64 4.39
C LEU A 85 9.48 12.55 3.37
N TYR A 86 9.03 11.35 3.67
CA TYR A 86 9.08 10.23 2.76
C TYR A 86 7.82 10.24 1.90
N ARG A 87 7.99 10.17 0.59
CA ARG A 87 6.90 10.03 -0.36
C ARG A 87 6.53 8.56 -0.50
N MET A 88 5.34 8.20 -0.03
CA MET A 88 4.73 6.88 -0.19
C MET A 88 3.86 6.85 -1.43
N GLU A 89 4.04 5.83 -2.26
CA GLU A 89 3.16 5.57 -3.41
C GLU A 89 2.71 4.11 -3.36
N LEU A 90 1.45 3.89 -3.03
CA LEU A 90 0.83 2.58 -2.96
C LEU A 90 0.12 2.30 -4.29
N PHE A 91 0.51 1.22 -4.95
CA PHE A 91 -0.04 0.81 -6.22
C PHE A 91 -0.90 -0.43 -6.02
N PHE A 92 -2.05 -0.50 -6.69
CA PHE A 92 -2.88 -1.70 -6.78
C PHE A 92 -3.28 -1.99 -8.21
N SER A 93 -3.26 -3.25 -8.57
CA SER A 93 -3.67 -3.73 -9.89
C SER A 93 -4.38 -5.06 -9.79
N SER A 94 -5.45 -5.25 -10.56
CA SER A 94 -6.15 -6.55 -10.66
C SER A 94 -5.53 -7.47 -11.72
N ASP A 95 -4.71 -6.93 -12.63
CA ASP A 95 -4.12 -7.64 -13.77
C ASP A 95 -2.58 -7.60 -13.81
N GLY A 96 -1.96 -6.80 -12.94
CA GLY A 96 -0.51 -6.57 -12.92
C GLY A 96 -0.01 -5.66 -14.05
N LEU A 97 -0.91 -5.04 -14.82
CA LEU A 97 -0.60 -4.19 -15.98
C LEU A 97 -1.06 -2.76 -15.76
N ASN A 98 -2.27 -2.59 -15.22
CA ASN A 98 -2.89 -1.29 -14.98
C ASN A 98 -2.95 -1.03 -13.49
N TYR A 99 -2.19 -0.02 -13.03
CA TYR A 99 -2.07 0.30 -11.62
C TYR A 99 -2.86 1.56 -11.25
N HIS A 100 -3.70 1.42 -10.22
CA HIS A 100 -4.25 2.54 -9.47
C HIS A 100 -3.23 2.95 -8.41
N THR A 101 -2.98 4.25 -8.27
CA THR A 101 -1.92 4.77 -7.39
C THR A 101 -2.50 5.75 -6.39
N GLU A 102 -2.18 5.54 -5.11
CA GLU A 102 -2.45 6.48 -4.03
C GLU A 102 -1.12 6.99 -3.46
N SER A 103 -0.96 8.31 -3.41
CA SER A 103 0.27 8.97 -2.96
C SER A 103 0.06 9.71 -1.65
N SER A 104 1.05 9.66 -0.75
CA SER A 104 1.03 10.39 0.52
C SER A 104 2.43 10.76 0.96
N GLU A 105 2.60 11.92 1.59
CA GLU A 105 3.87 12.33 2.19
C GLU A 105 3.81 12.14 3.71
N ILE A 106 4.83 11.50 4.27
CA ILE A 106 4.82 11.08 5.67
C ILE A 106 6.14 11.44 6.34
N SER A 107 6.04 12.14 7.46
CA SER A 107 7.17 12.34 8.36
C SER A 107 7.27 11.15 9.30
N ILE A 108 8.45 10.52 9.36
CA ILE A 108 8.75 9.55 10.40
C ILE A 108 9.33 10.33 11.56
N VAL A 109 8.54 10.48 12.62
CA VAL A 109 8.96 11.20 13.82
C VAL A 109 9.73 10.22 14.72
N PHE A 110 10.99 10.52 14.99
CA PHE A 110 11.89 9.74 15.83
C PHE A 110 11.91 10.21 17.28
#